data_AF-A0A0F9SDA8-F1
#
_entry.id   AF-A0A0F9SDA8-F1
#
_cell.length_a   1.000
_cell.length_b   1.000
_cell.length_c   1.000
_cell.angle_alpha   90.00
_cell.angle_beta   90.00
_cell.angle_gamma   90.00
#
_symmetry.space_group_name_H-M   'P 1'
#
loop_
_entity.id
_entity.type
_entity.pdbx_description
1 polymer ?
#
loop_
_entity_poly.entity_id
_entity_poly.type
_entity_poly.pdbx_seq_one_letter_code
_entity_poly.pdbx_strand_id
1 'polypeptide(L)'
;MPRYGETSESRLESVRSKGIKAVFRQVVRFFDNTIPKHGGLRDIDEQIKLFNEGKSKTLESYHLDGNALDALPYPVRWPRELHPDENGMVHLETAKAYAKDLGRFYYFGGYVLGTADCMGVHLDWGGDWDGDRDVHDQDFDDLGHFQERKR
;
A
#
# COMPACT_ATOMS: atom_id res chain seq x y z
N MET A 1 -13.73 -18.56 6.90
CA MET A 1 -12.43 -17.86 6.99
C MET A 1 -12.62 -16.43 6.49
N PRO A 2 -11.93 -15.43 7.07
CA PRO A 2 -11.97 -14.06 6.57
C PRO A 2 -11.62 -14.02 5.08
N ARG A 3 -12.30 -13.14 4.34
CA ARG A 3 -12.15 -12.93 2.90
C ARG A 3 -12.53 -11.50 2.56
N TYR A 4 -12.09 -11.03 1.41
CA TYR A 4 -12.50 -9.73 0.89
C TYR A 4 -14.02 -9.67 0.69
N GLY A 5 -14.58 -8.48 0.92
CA GLY A 5 -15.91 -8.14 0.41
C GLY A 5 -15.89 -8.01 -1.12
N GLU A 6 -17.07 -8.05 -1.74
CA GLU A 6 -17.23 -8.11 -3.21
C GLU A 6 -16.41 -7.05 -3.96
N THR A 7 -16.41 -5.81 -3.47
CA THR A 7 -15.68 -4.72 -4.10
C THR A 7 -14.16 -4.90 -4.05
N SER A 8 -13.61 -5.32 -2.91
CA SER A 8 -12.16 -5.56 -2.81
C SER A 8 -11.76 -6.80 -3.60
N GLU A 9 -12.56 -7.86 -3.58
CA GLU A 9 -12.31 -9.07 -4.38
C GLU A 9 -12.31 -8.76 -5.88
N SER A 10 -13.25 -7.94 -6.37
CA SER A 10 -13.28 -7.53 -7.78
C SER A 10 -12.04 -6.75 -8.20
N ARG A 11 -11.51 -5.88 -7.32
CA ARG A 11 -10.28 -5.12 -7.57
C ARG A 11 -9.04 -6.00 -7.50
N LEU A 12 -9.02 -6.99 -6.60
CA LEU A 12 -7.95 -7.98 -6.57
C LEU A 12 -7.93 -8.79 -7.86
N GLU A 13 -9.10 -9.25 -8.32
CA GLU A 13 -9.21 -10.08 -9.51
C GLU A 13 -8.87 -9.36 -10.81
N SER A 14 -9.01 -8.02 -10.86
CA SER A 14 -8.58 -7.24 -12.02
C SER A 14 -7.06 -7.22 -12.21
N VAL A 15 -6.28 -7.45 -11.14
CA VAL A 15 -4.81 -7.55 -11.20
C VAL A 15 -4.42 -8.82 -11.98
N ARG A 16 -3.43 -8.69 -12.88
CA ARG A 16 -2.95 -9.79 -13.72
C ARG A 16 -1.96 -10.70 -12.97
N SER A 17 -1.11 -10.12 -12.13
CA SER A 17 -0.17 -10.85 -11.29
C SER A 17 -0.86 -11.95 -10.48
N LYS A 18 -0.46 -13.20 -10.73
CA LYS A 18 -0.93 -14.34 -9.91
C LYS A 18 -0.28 -14.34 -8.53
N GLY A 19 0.97 -13.88 -8.44
CA GLY A 19 1.73 -13.80 -7.18
C GLY A 19 1.06 -12.86 -6.20
N ILE A 20 0.79 -11.62 -6.61
CA ILE A 20 0.07 -10.61 -5.81
C ILE A 20 -1.28 -11.18 -5.34
N LYS A 21 -2.08 -11.74 -6.26
CA LYS A 21 -3.38 -12.32 -5.91
C LYS A 21 -3.27 -13.44 -4.87
N ALA A 22 -2.28 -14.31 -4.99
CA ALA A 22 -2.06 -15.40 -4.04
C ALA A 22 -1.64 -14.87 -2.66
N VAL A 23 -0.70 -13.92 -2.60
CA VAL A 23 -0.22 -13.31 -1.36
C VAL A 23 -1.37 -12.63 -0.63
N PHE A 24 -2.13 -11.76 -1.29
CA PHE A 24 -3.20 -11.01 -0.62
C PHE A 24 -4.39 -11.89 -0.19
N ARG A 25 -4.69 -12.97 -0.92
CA ARG A 25 -5.63 -14.00 -0.45
C ARG A 25 -5.16 -14.71 0.81
N GLN A 26 -3.85 -14.88 0.98
CA GLN A 26 -3.29 -15.45 2.19
C GLN A 26 -3.29 -14.43 3.33
N VAL A 27 -2.88 -13.19 3.06
CA VAL A 27 -2.82 -12.10 4.05
C VAL A 27 -4.19 -11.82 4.66
N VAL A 28 -5.25 -11.66 3.85
CA VAL A 28 -6.60 -11.31 4.34
C VAL A 28 -7.19 -12.34 5.31
N ARG A 29 -6.68 -13.57 5.32
CA ARG A 29 -7.13 -14.62 6.26
C ARG A 29 -6.70 -14.33 7.70
N PHE A 30 -5.68 -13.50 7.90
CA PHE A 30 -5.04 -13.26 9.20
C PHE A 30 -4.89 -11.77 9.53
N PHE A 31 -4.80 -10.91 8.51
CA PHE A 31 -4.66 -9.47 8.66
C PHE A 31 -5.76 -8.77 7.86
N ASP A 32 -6.71 -8.15 8.56
CA ASP A 32 -7.82 -7.43 7.92
C ASP A 32 -7.30 -6.21 7.15
N ASN A 33 -7.63 -6.15 5.86
CA ASN A 33 -7.16 -5.14 4.94
C ASN A 33 -8.18 -4.92 3.81
N THR A 34 -8.06 -3.80 3.12
CA THR A 34 -8.96 -3.41 2.05
C THR A 34 -8.18 -2.98 0.81
N ILE A 35 -8.76 -3.22 -0.37
CA ILE A 35 -8.23 -2.74 -1.64
C ILE A 35 -9.03 -1.49 -2.00
N PRO A 36 -8.45 -0.28 -1.93
CA PRO A 36 -9.18 0.97 -2.09
C PRO A 36 -9.63 1.16 -3.54
N LYS A 37 -10.46 2.19 -3.77
CA LYS A 37 -10.77 2.62 -5.14
C LYS A 37 -9.45 2.98 -5.84
N HIS A 38 -9.30 2.56 -7.10
CA HIS A 38 -8.09 2.72 -7.92
C HIS A 38 -6.89 1.82 -7.52
N GLY A 39 -7.06 0.95 -6.51
CA GLY A 39 -5.99 0.07 -6.02
C GLY A 39 -5.82 -1.25 -6.79
N GLY A 40 -6.59 -1.50 -7.85
CA GLY A 40 -6.44 -2.68 -8.72
C GLY A 40 -5.79 -2.32 -10.05
N LEU A 41 -6.16 -3.02 -11.13
CA LEU A 41 -5.85 -2.60 -12.50
C LEU A 41 -6.44 -1.21 -12.80
N ARG A 42 -5.65 -0.34 -13.43
CA ARG A 42 -6.07 0.99 -13.89
C ARG A 42 -6.03 1.05 -15.42
N ASP A 43 -6.91 1.84 -16.02
CA ASP A 43 -6.75 2.27 -17.41
C ASP A 43 -5.96 3.60 -17.49
N ILE A 44 -5.58 3.97 -18.71
CA ILE A 44 -4.74 5.17 -18.94
C ILE A 44 -5.48 6.47 -18.60
N ASP A 45 -6.79 6.53 -18.82
CA ASP A 45 -7.58 7.73 -18.53
C ASP A 45 -7.68 7.95 -17.02
N GLU A 46 -7.87 6.88 -16.26
CA GLU A 46 -7.82 6.88 -14.80
C GLU A 46 -6.43 7.31 -14.29
N GLN A 47 -5.36 6.78 -14.87
CA GLN A 47 -3.99 7.15 -14.49
C GLN A 47 -3.69 8.63 -14.75
N ILE A 48 -4.08 9.14 -15.92
CA ILE A 48 -3.94 10.56 -16.28
C ILE A 48 -4.70 11.43 -15.28
N LYS A 49 -5.93 11.03 -14.93
CA LYS A 49 -6.73 11.75 -13.95
C LYS A 49 -6.05 11.78 -12.57
N LEU A 50 -5.57 10.64 -12.07
CA LEU A 50 -4.89 10.56 -10.77
C LEU A 50 -3.59 11.36 -10.74
N PHE A 51 -2.83 11.36 -11.84
CA PHE A 51 -1.64 12.18 -12.00
C PHE A 51 -1.98 13.68 -11.94
N ASN A 52 -2.97 14.12 -12.70
CA ASN A 52 -3.41 15.53 -12.71
C ASN A 52 -4.00 15.98 -11.35
N GLU A 53 -4.59 15.06 -10.58
CA GLU A 53 -5.08 15.31 -9.22
C GLU A 53 -3.96 15.25 -8.16
N GLY A 54 -2.72 14.96 -8.53
CA GLY A 54 -1.58 14.82 -7.61
C GLY A 54 -1.58 13.54 -6.77
N LYS A 55 -2.48 12.60 -7.06
CA LYS A 55 -2.61 11.29 -6.39
C LYS A 55 -1.70 10.21 -6.97
N SER A 56 -1.01 10.51 -8.07
CA SER A 56 0.07 9.69 -8.60
C SER A 56 1.22 10.60 -9.03
N LYS A 57 2.47 10.14 -8.85
CA LYS A 57 3.68 10.89 -9.21
C LYS A 57 4.15 10.64 -10.65
N THR A 58 3.57 9.66 -11.35
CA THR A 58 4.01 9.22 -12.67
C THR A 58 2.83 8.77 -13.54
N LEU A 59 2.98 8.85 -14.87
CA LEU A 59 2.07 8.19 -15.82
C LEU A 59 2.48 6.74 -16.12
N GLU A 60 3.74 6.39 -15.85
CA GLU A 60 4.29 5.05 -15.99
C GLU A 60 4.05 4.27 -14.70
N SER A 61 2.95 3.50 -14.65
CA SER A 61 2.48 2.82 -13.45
C SER A 61 2.29 1.33 -13.67
N TYR A 62 2.73 0.52 -12.71
CA TYR A 62 2.53 -0.95 -12.72
C TYR A 62 1.05 -1.35 -12.62
N HIS A 63 0.18 -0.44 -12.18
CA HIS A 63 -1.25 -0.67 -12.19
C HIS A 63 -1.84 -0.72 -13.61
N LEU A 64 -1.19 -0.13 -14.61
CA LEU A 64 -1.66 -0.20 -16.01
C LEU A 64 -1.46 -1.60 -16.60
N ASP A 65 -0.38 -2.26 -16.20
CA ASP A 65 -0.05 -3.60 -16.65
C ASP A 65 -0.70 -4.69 -15.79
N GLY A 66 -1.29 -4.31 -14.64
CA GLY A 66 -1.89 -5.24 -13.68
C GLY A 66 -0.85 -6.00 -12.86
N ASN A 67 0.32 -5.39 -12.65
CA ASN A 67 1.44 -5.94 -11.87
C ASN A 67 1.61 -5.21 -10.54
N ALA A 68 0.62 -4.43 -10.12
CA ALA A 68 0.55 -3.78 -8.82
C ALA A 68 -0.84 -3.88 -8.19
N LEU A 69 -0.87 -3.70 -6.87
CA LEU A 69 -2.06 -3.62 -6.05
C LEU A 69 -1.81 -2.62 -4.92
N ASP A 70 -2.77 -1.74 -4.68
CA ASP A 70 -2.80 -0.96 -3.45
C ASP A 70 -3.64 -1.70 -2.41
N ALA A 71 -3.11 -1.89 -1.21
CA ALA A 71 -3.80 -2.52 -0.09
C ALA A 71 -3.54 -1.75 1.20
N LEU A 72 -4.58 -1.57 2.01
CA LEU A 72 -4.52 -0.73 3.22
C LEU A 72 -4.96 -1.53 4.45
N PRO A 73 -4.27 -1.42 5.60
CA PRO A 73 -4.69 -2.10 6.82
C PRO A 73 -6.05 -1.58 7.31
N TYR A 74 -6.98 -2.46 7.68
CA TYR A 74 -8.35 -2.09 8.08
C TYR A 74 -8.55 -2.12 9.61
N PRO A 75 -9.16 -1.09 10.25
CA PRO A 75 -9.74 0.10 9.64
C PRO A 75 -8.69 1.08 9.11
N VAL A 76 -8.95 1.67 7.95
CA VAL A 76 -8.02 2.60 7.30
C VAL A 76 -7.88 3.87 8.13
N ARG A 77 -6.64 4.18 8.53
CA ARG A 77 -6.27 5.41 9.25
C ARG A 77 -4.98 5.94 8.67
N TRP A 78 -5.08 6.91 7.76
CA TRP A 78 -3.91 7.56 7.19
C TRP A 78 -3.18 8.37 8.26
N PRO A 79 -1.84 8.31 8.32
CA PRO A 79 -1.05 9.17 9.19
C PRO A 79 -1.39 10.63 8.86
N ARG A 80 -1.94 11.35 9.83
CA ARG A 80 -2.36 12.74 9.61
C ARG A 80 -1.15 13.66 9.64
N GLU A 81 -1.19 14.70 8.82
CA GLU A 81 -0.19 15.75 8.90
C GLU A 81 -0.10 16.33 10.32
N LEU A 82 1.13 16.52 10.78
CA LEU A 82 1.42 17.18 12.03
C LEU A 82 1.40 18.68 11.80
N HIS A 83 0.36 19.34 12.31
CA HIS A 83 0.27 20.79 12.29
C HIS A 83 0.76 21.35 13.63
N PRO A 84 1.82 22.18 13.62
CA PRO A 84 2.23 22.91 14.81
C PRO A 84 1.13 23.90 15.24
N ASP A 85 1.08 24.19 16.54
CA ASP A 85 0.24 25.27 17.08
C ASP A 85 0.79 26.66 16.74
N GLU A 86 0.15 27.71 17.24
CA GLU A 86 0.56 29.11 17.04
C GLU A 86 1.98 29.43 17.54
N ASN A 87 2.54 28.59 18.42
CA ASN A 87 3.90 28.71 18.96
C ASN A 87 4.90 27.78 18.23
N GLY A 88 4.47 27.08 17.19
CA GLY A 88 5.31 26.14 16.45
C GLY A 88 5.49 24.78 17.14
N MET A 89 4.66 24.44 18.13
CA MET A 89 4.76 23.19 18.88
C MET A 89 3.77 22.14 18.37
N VAL A 90 4.22 20.89 18.23
CA VAL A 90 3.33 19.74 17.97
C VAL A 90 2.97 19.10 19.31
N HIS A 91 1.66 18.99 19.59
CA HIS A 91 1.19 18.31 20.80
C HIS A 91 1.59 16.83 20.80
N LEU A 92 2.09 16.35 21.95
CA LEU A 92 2.57 14.98 22.11
C LEU A 92 1.52 13.92 21.72
N GLU A 93 0.25 14.14 22.02
CA GLU A 93 -0.80 13.19 21.67
C GLU A 93 -1.03 13.11 20.15
N THR A 94 -0.90 14.23 19.45
CA THR A 94 -0.94 14.26 17.97
C THR A 94 0.26 13.51 17.39
N ALA A 95 1.47 13.77 17.91
CA ALA A 95 2.68 13.06 17.49
C ALA A 95 2.59 11.55 17.74
N LYS A 96 2.07 11.13 18.91
CA LYS A 96 1.83 9.71 19.23
C LYS A 96 0.79 9.07 18.31
N ALA A 97 -0.30 9.78 17.99
CA ALA A 97 -1.31 9.28 17.08
C ALA A 97 -0.74 9.07 15.68
N TYR A 98 -0.02 10.07 15.16
CA TYR A 98 0.70 9.97 13.89
C TYR A 98 1.66 8.77 13.86
N ALA A 99 2.51 8.62 14.88
CA ALA A 99 3.46 7.52 14.97
C ALA A 99 2.77 6.14 14.98
N LYS A 100 1.61 6.02 15.64
CA LYS A 100 0.82 4.78 15.65
C LYS A 100 0.16 4.50 14.31
N ASP A 101 -0.42 5.52 13.68
CA ASP A 101 -1.04 5.38 12.35
C ASP A 101 0.03 5.02 11.31
N LEU A 102 1.22 5.64 11.36
CA LEU A 102 2.36 5.31 10.50
C LEU A 102 2.89 3.89 10.77
N GLY A 103 3.18 3.57 12.04
CA GLY A 103 3.68 2.25 12.44
C GLY A 103 2.73 1.11 12.05
N ARG A 104 1.42 1.39 11.93
CA ARG A 104 0.45 0.42 11.44
C ARG A 104 0.65 0.06 9.98
N PHE A 105 1.02 1.02 9.12
CA PHE A 105 1.33 0.76 7.73
C PHE A 105 2.62 -0.05 7.60
N TYR A 106 3.69 0.31 8.32
CA TYR A 106 4.93 -0.49 8.31
C TYR A 106 4.72 -1.91 8.84
N TYR A 107 3.92 -2.08 9.89
CA TYR A 107 3.57 -3.40 10.39
C TYR A 107 2.81 -4.24 9.35
N PHE A 108 1.89 -3.62 8.60
CA PHE A 108 1.17 -4.28 7.51
C PHE A 108 2.08 -4.61 6.33
N GLY A 109 2.91 -3.66 5.87
CA GLY A 109 3.88 -3.87 4.79
C GLY A 109 4.82 -5.04 5.08
N GLY A 110 5.44 -5.04 6.26
CA GLY A 110 6.30 -6.15 6.69
C GLY A 110 5.57 -7.49 6.79
N TYR A 111 4.31 -7.50 7.23
CA TYR A 111 3.49 -8.72 7.25
C TYR A 111 3.22 -9.27 5.83
N VAL A 112 2.92 -8.39 4.87
CA VAL A 112 2.70 -8.76 3.47
C VAL A 112 3.98 -9.29 2.85
N LEU A 113 5.11 -8.58 2.99
CA LEU A 113 6.41 -9.00 2.46
C LEU A 113 6.87 -10.34 3.05
N GLY A 114 6.76 -10.51 4.37
CA GLY A 114 7.09 -11.79 5.01
C GLY A 114 6.19 -12.94 4.56
N THR A 115 4.90 -12.68 4.29
CA THR A 115 4.00 -13.67 3.70
C THR A 115 4.42 -14.03 2.28
N ALA A 116 4.81 -13.03 1.48
CA ALA A 116 5.30 -13.22 0.12
C ALA A 116 6.59 -14.07 0.08
N ASP A 117 7.55 -13.77 0.97
CA ASP A 117 8.78 -14.54 1.16
C ASP A 117 8.48 -16.02 1.48
N CYS A 118 7.55 -16.29 2.40
CA CYS A 118 7.13 -17.65 2.74
C CYS A 118 6.49 -18.40 1.57
N MET A 119 5.93 -17.67 0.60
CA MET A 119 5.29 -18.21 -0.60
C MET A 119 6.24 -18.26 -1.81
N GLY A 120 7.48 -17.77 -1.68
CA GLY A 120 8.42 -17.66 -2.80
C GLY A 120 8.00 -16.64 -3.86
N VAL A 121 7.21 -15.63 -3.47
CA VAL A 121 6.76 -14.53 -4.34
C VAL A 121 7.57 -13.29 -3.97
N HIS A 122 8.22 -12.66 -4.95
CA HIS A 122 8.98 -11.43 -4.73
C HIS A 122 8.12 -10.22 -5.07
N LEU A 123 7.91 -9.35 -4.08
CA LEU A 123 7.18 -8.10 -4.21
C LEU A 123 8.09 -6.93 -3.83
N ASP A 124 7.91 -5.79 -4.49
CA ASP A 124 8.35 -4.49 -3.99
C ASP A 124 7.20 -3.84 -3.22
N TRP A 125 7.53 -3.04 -2.21
CA TRP A 125 6.56 -2.32 -1.41
C TRP A 125 6.96 -0.86 -1.31
N GLY A 126 5.99 0.05 -1.43
CA GLY A 126 6.27 1.48 -1.49
C GLY A 126 6.76 2.13 -0.20
N GLY A 127 7.02 1.36 0.87
CA GLY A 127 7.73 1.83 2.08
C GLY A 127 9.17 1.33 2.21
N ASP A 128 9.67 0.60 1.21
CA ASP A 128 11.03 0.04 1.09
C ASP A 128 11.26 -0.32 -0.41
N TRP A 129 11.51 0.70 -1.23
CA TRP A 129 11.48 0.55 -2.70
C TRP A 129 12.63 -0.26 -3.26
N ASP A 130 13.82 -0.16 -2.67
CA ASP A 130 14.99 -0.94 -3.04
C ASP A 130 14.99 -2.33 -2.38
N GLY A 131 14.26 -2.50 -1.27
CA GLY A 131 14.02 -3.79 -0.63
C GLY A 131 15.20 -4.27 0.20
N ASP A 132 16.01 -3.34 0.71
CA ASP A 132 17.17 -3.64 1.54
C ASP A 132 16.81 -3.77 3.04
N ARG A 133 15.54 -3.48 3.38
CA ARG A 133 14.94 -3.51 4.72
C ARG A 133 15.36 -2.33 5.60
N ASP A 134 16.03 -1.33 5.05
CA ASP A 134 16.11 0.00 5.63
C ASP A 134 14.89 0.81 5.17
N VAL A 135 14.12 1.31 6.13
CA VAL A 135 12.91 2.11 5.84
C VAL A 135 13.19 3.61 5.97
N HIS A 136 14.42 3.99 6.28
CA HIS A 136 14.79 5.37 6.57
C HIS A 136 15.47 6.11 5.41
N ASP A 137 15.82 5.41 4.34
CA ASP A 137 16.54 5.91 3.17
C ASP A 137 15.62 6.18 1.95
N GLN A 138 14.31 6.09 2.16
CA GLN A 138 13.30 6.30 1.14
C GLN A 138 12.96 7.80 1.00
N ASP A 139 13.06 8.35 -0.21
CA ASP A 139 12.66 9.73 -0.52
C ASP A 139 11.14 9.89 -0.70
N PHE A 140 10.41 8.79 -0.89
CA PHE A 140 8.98 8.79 -1.16
C PHE A 140 8.28 7.51 -0.65
N ASP A 141 7.37 7.70 0.30
CA ASP A 141 6.50 6.65 0.81
C ASP A 141 5.19 6.56 0.02
N ASP A 142 4.95 5.38 -0.59
CA ASP A 142 3.65 4.94 -1.09
C ASP A 142 3.21 3.69 -0.30
N LEU A 143 2.91 3.88 0.98
CA LEU A 143 2.77 2.78 1.96
C LEU A 143 1.66 1.77 1.64
N GLY A 144 0.72 2.13 0.77
CA GLY A 144 -0.32 1.21 0.32
C GLY A 144 0.09 0.33 -0.87
N HIS A 145 1.18 0.69 -1.57
CA HIS A 145 1.50 0.16 -2.88
C HIS A 145 2.38 -1.09 -2.82
N PHE A 146 1.98 -2.13 -3.57
CA PHE A 146 2.76 -3.34 -3.76
C PHE A 146 2.82 -3.69 -5.24
N GLN A 147 3.98 -4.11 -5.73
CA GLN A 147 4.16 -4.51 -7.13
C GLN A 147 5.03 -5.77 -7.26
N GLU A 148 4.94 -6.46 -8.39
CA GLU A 148 5.89 -7.54 -8.69
C GLU A 148 7.28 -6.98 -8.92
N ARG A 149 8.28 -7.55 -8.23
CA ARG A 149 9.69 -7.24 -8.52
C ARG A 149 10.05 -7.80 -9.90
N LYS A 150 10.41 -6.92 -10.84
CA LYS A 150 10.97 -7.35 -12.14
C LYS A 150 12.34 -7.99 -11.90
N ARG A 151 12.49 -9.24 -12.34
CA ARG A 151 13.77 -9.97 -12.32
C ARG A 151 14.73 -9.46 -13.38
#